data_AF-A0A2R7JFL5-F1
#
_entry.id   AF-A0A2R7JFL5-F1
#
_cell.length_a   1.000
_cell.length_b   1.000
_cell.length_c   1.000
_cell.angle_alpha   90.00
_cell.angle_beta   90.00
_cell.angle_gamma   90.00
#
_symmetry.space_group_name_H-M   'P 1'
#
loop_
_entity.id
_entity.type
_entity.pdbx_description
1 polymer ?
#
loop_
_entity_poly.entity_id
_entity_poly.type
_entity_poly.pdbx_seq_one_letter_code
_entity_poly.pdbx_strand_id
1 'polypeptide(L)'
;MRRDPGLALNWLGDSLDGTLARYRKIERPDFGYFLDHSCDLISQTFIFVGLGLSPYFTLFGALLALSMYLLMTSFTYLKVLILKTHHLSYYGVGATELRLMVIAWTLFALWFGPALIETRFMGPRIIDTTIFILWSLVFAAFLVKVWSDVRRFRPILDQ
;
A
#
# COMPACT_ATOMS: atom_id res chain seq x y z
N MET A 1 23.29 -0.42 12.82
CA MET A 1 23.08 -1.45 11.78
C MET A 1 22.28 -2.61 12.38
N ARG A 2 20.95 -2.49 12.43
CA ARG A 2 20.07 -3.64 12.72
C ARG A 2 19.71 -4.24 11.38
N ARG A 3 20.11 -5.49 11.15
CA ARG A 3 19.67 -6.27 10.00
C ARG A 3 18.26 -6.70 10.35
N ASP A 4 17.26 -6.17 9.66
CA ASP A 4 15.86 -6.57 9.84
C ASP A 4 15.56 -7.69 8.83
N PRO A 5 15.78 -8.98 9.17
CA PRO A 5 15.55 -10.10 8.26
C PRO A 5 14.08 -10.25 7.86
N GLY A 6 13.16 -9.59 8.57
CA GLY A 6 11.72 -9.68 8.32
C GLY A 6 11.32 -9.19 6.93
N LEU A 7 11.92 -8.09 6.44
CA LEU A 7 11.60 -7.58 5.12
C LEU A 7 12.11 -8.52 4.01
N ALA A 8 13.32 -9.06 4.20
CA ALA A 8 13.92 -10.03 3.27
C ALA A 8 13.17 -11.37 3.27
N LEU A 9 12.68 -11.82 4.44
CA LEU A 9 11.90 -13.05 4.57
C LEU A 9 10.50 -12.90 3.95
N ASN A 10 9.85 -11.75 4.16
CA ASN A 10 8.57 -11.44 3.52
C ASN A 10 8.73 -11.37 1.99
N TRP A 11 9.79 -10.71 1.51
CA TRP A 11 10.13 -10.67 0.09
C TRP A 11 10.41 -12.07 -0.48
N LEU A 12 11.18 -12.90 0.23
CA LEU A 12 11.49 -14.27 -0.18
C LEU A 12 10.23 -15.12 -0.27
N GLY A 13 9.30 -14.99 0.69
CA GLY A 13 8.01 -15.69 0.66
C GLY A 13 7.17 -15.30 -0.55
N ASP A 14 7.00 -13.99 -0.78
CA ASP A 14 6.28 -13.40 -1.92
C ASP A 14 6.86 -13.87 -3.27
N SER A 15 8.19 -13.91 -3.38
CA SER A 15 8.87 -14.29 -4.62
C SER A 15 8.92 -15.81 -4.89
N LEU A 16 8.85 -16.64 -3.84
CA LEU A 16 8.89 -18.10 -3.98
C LEU A 16 7.54 -18.69 -4.36
N ASP A 17 6.43 -18.14 -3.87
CA ASP A 17 5.10 -18.74 -4.07
C ASP A 17 4.71 -18.78 -5.56
N GLY A 18 4.96 -17.68 -6.27
CA GLY A 18 4.73 -17.60 -7.73
C GLY A 18 5.65 -18.49 -8.59
N THR A 19 6.78 -18.95 -8.04
CA THR A 19 7.72 -19.85 -8.74
C THR A 19 7.36 -21.32 -8.47
N LEU A 20 6.96 -21.64 -7.24
CA LEU A 20 6.53 -22.98 -6.83
C LEU A 20 5.22 -23.39 -7.51
N ALA A 21 4.29 -22.45 -7.70
CA ALA A 21 3.01 -22.68 -8.37
C ALA A 21 3.16 -23.07 -9.86
N ARG A 22 4.04 -22.37 -10.60
CA ARG A 22 4.37 -22.68 -12.00
C ARG A 22 5.10 -24.01 -12.17
N TYR A 23 5.99 -24.34 -11.22
CA TYR A 23 6.72 -25.61 -11.24
C TYR A 23 5.80 -26.83 -11.07
N ARG A 24 4.67 -26.69 -10.34
CA ARG A 24 3.74 -27.80 -10.06
C ARG A 24 2.62 -27.98 -11.09
N LYS A 25 2.48 -27.11 -12.11
CA LYS A 25 1.40 -27.16 -13.13
C LYS A 25 -0.03 -27.28 -12.57
N ILE A 26 -0.26 -26.77 -11.35
CA ILE A 26 -1.60 -26.65 -10.75
C ILE A 26 -1.88 -25.15 -10.69
N GLU A 27 -2.03 -24.51 -11.84
CA GLU A 27 -2.38 -23.09 -11.88
C GLU A 27 -3.87 -22.97 -11.59
N ARG A 28 -4.20 -22.49 -10.39
CA ARG A 28 -5.55 -22.02 -10.04
C ARG A 28 -5.54 -20.49 -10.09
N PRO A 29 -5.73 -19.86 -11.26
CA PRO A 29 -5.50 -18.44 -11.45
C PRO A 29 -6.33 -17.57 -10.49
N ASP A 30 -7.61 -17.89 -10.28
CA ASP A 30 -8.47 -17.10 -9.39
C ASP A 30 -8.17 -17.31 -7.90
N PHE A 31 -7.86 -18.55 -7.51
CA PHE A 31 -7.56 -18.89 -6.12
C PHE A 31 -6.18 -18.35 -5.70
N GLY A 32 -5.19 -18.46 -6.57
CA GLY A 32 -3.86 -17.89 -6.37
C GLY A 32 -3.92 -16.37 -6.26
N TYR A 33 -4.64 -15.71 -7.19
CA TYR A 33 -4.86 -14.27 -7.13
C TYR A 33 -5.51 -13.83 -5.81
N PHE A 34 -6.57 -14.52 -5.37
CA PHE A 34 -7.24 -14.19 -4.12
C PHE A 34 -6.33 -14.37 -2.89
N LEU A 35 -5.58 -15.46 -2.84
CA LEU A 35 -4.68 -15.76 -1.72
C LEU A 35 -3.53 -14.76 -1.64
N ASP A 36 -2.88 -14.49 -2.77
CA ASP A 36 -1.77 -13.53 -2.92
C ASP A 36 -2.17 -12.14 -2.42
N HIS A 37 -3.29 -11.62 -2.93
CA HIS A 37 -3.81 -10.31 -2.55
C HIS A 37 -4.27 -10.24 -1.10
N SER A 38 -4.81 -11.34 -0.55
CA SER A 38 -5.20 -11.41 0.87
C SER A 38 -3.97 -11.40 1.78
N CYS A 39 -2.95 -12.19 1.43
CA CYS A 39 -1.68 -12.24 2.14
C CYS A 39 -0.95 -10.89 2.09
N ASP A 40 -1.00 -10.19 0.95
CA ASP A 40 -0.46 -8.84 0.79
C ASP A 40 -1.15 -7.83 1.71
N LEU A 41 -2.49 -7.82 1.75
CA LEU A 41 -3.24 -6.92 2.64
C LEU A 41 -2.88 -7.15 4.12
N ILE A 42 -2.77 -8.40 4.54
CA ILE A 42 -2.41 -8.76 5.92
C ILE A 42 -0.97 -8.34 6.22
N SER A 43 -0.04 -8.69 5.33
CA SER A 43 1.39 -8.34 5.46
C SER A 43 1.57 -6.83 5.54
N GLN A 44 0.90 -6.08 4.66
CA GLN A 44 0.97 -4.62 4.64
C GLN A 44 0.42 -4.00 5.92
N THR A 45 -0.67 -4.54 6.45
CA THR A 45 -1.25 -4.10 7.73
C THR A 45 -0.24 -4.28 8.86
N PHE A 46 0.40 -5.44 8.97
CA PHE A 46 1.43 -5.66 9.98
C PHE A 46 2.66 -4.76 9.81
N ILE A 47 3.09 -4.50 8.56
CA ILE A 47 4.22 -3.61 8.28
C ILE A 47 3.91 -2.19 8.75
N PHE A 48 2.75 -1.62 8.41
CA PHE A 48 2.41 -0.25 8.84
C PHE A 48 2.16 -0.14 10.33
N VAL A 49 1.50 -1.13 10.95
CA VAL A 49 1.33 -1.15 12.40
C VAL A 49 2.69 -1.24 13.10
N GLY A 50 3.59 -2.12 12.62
CA GLY A 50 4.95 -2.22 13.12
C GLY A 50 5.76 -0.94 12.94
N LEU A 51 5.62 -0.28 11.79
CA LEU A 51 6.26 1.01 11.51
C LEU A 51 5.74 2.11 12.45
N GLY A 52 4.44 2.16 12.72
CA GLY A 52 3.82 3.14 13.64
C GLY A 52 4.13 2.90 15.12
N LEU A 53 4.46 1.66 15.50
CA LEU A 53 4.99 1.32 16.83
C LEU A 53 6.50 1.57 16.93
N SER A 54 7.18 1.74 15.81
CA SER A 54 8.61 2.03 15.77
C SER A 54 8.89 3.49 16.15
N PRO A 55 10.08 3.81 16.68
CA PRO A 55 10.46 5.19 16.97
C PRO A 55 10.74 6.03 15.71
N TYR A 56 10.57 5.46 14.51
CA TYR A 56 10.88 6.11 13.23
C TYR A 56 9.64 6.64 12.50
N PHE A 57 8.43 6.33 12.97
CA PHE A 57 7.21 6.85 12.39
C PHE A 57 6.10 6.99 13.43
N THR A 58 5.24 7.99 13.27
CA THR A 58 4.14 8.19 14.20
C THR A 58 3.02 7.21 13.89
N LEU A 59 2.43 6.61 14.93
CA LEU A 59 1.29 5.71 14.77
C LEU A 59 0.15 6.36 14.00
N PHE A 60 -0.10 7.66 14.22
CA PHE A 60 -1.08 8.43 13.48
C PHE A 60 -0.78 8.46 11.97
N GLY A 61 0.44 8.81 11.58
CA GLY A 61 0.85 8.81 10.18
C GLY A 61 0.83 7.42 9.54
N ALA A 62 1.21 6.39 10.30
CA ALA A 62 1.15 4.99 9.88
C ALA A 62 -0.26 4.53 9.54
N LEU A 63 -1.23 4.85 10.41
CA LEU A 63 -2.63 4.49 10.20
C LEU A 63 -3.26 5.29 9.06
N LEU A 64 -2.89 6.56 8.86
CA LEU A 64 -3.31 7.33 7.69
C LEU A 64 -2.77 6.76 6.38
N ALA A 65 -1.49 6.39 6.33
CA ALA A 65 -0.90 5.75 5.17
C ALA A 65 -1.57 4.39 4.87
N LEU A 66 -1.79 3.58 5.91
CA LEU A 66 -2.49 2.30 5.80
C LEU A 66 -3.92 2.48 5.29
N SER A 67 -4.67 3.47 5.79
CA SER A 67 -6.05 3.71 5.35
C SER A 67 -6.12 4.09 3.87
N MET A 68 -5.19 4.93 3.40
CA MET A 68 -5.09 5.29 1.98
C MET A 68 -4.79 4.08 1.11
N TYR A 69 -3.86 3.24 1.54
CA TYR A 69 -3.53 2.00 0.84
C TYR A 69 -4.75 1.09 0.71
N LEU A 70 -5.45 0.81 1.82
CA LEU A 70 -6.65 -0.03 1.83
C LEU A 70 -7.74 0.54 0.91
N LEU A 71 -7.89 1.86 0.87
CA LEU A 71 -8.85 2.55 0.00
C LEU A 71 -8.50 2.39 -1.48
N MET A 72 -7.25 2.62 -1.87
CA MET A 72 -6.77 2.47 -3.25
C MET A 72 -6.83 1.02 -3.74
N THR A 73 -6.44 0.08 -2.88
CA THR A 73 -6.48 -1.35 -3.19
C THR A 73 -7.91 -1.86 -3.34
N SER A 74 -8.82 -1.48 -2.42
CA SER A 74 -10.25 -1.80 -2.54
C SER A 74 -10.86 -1.24 -3.83
N PHE A 75 -10.53 0.00 -4.18
CA PHE A 75 -11.00 0.61 -5.43
C PHE A 75 -10.49 -0.14 -6.68
N THR A 76 -9.25 -0.61 -6.63
CA THR A 76 -8.67 -1.41 -7.72
C THR A 76 -9.40 -2.75 -7.87
N TYR A 77 -9.75 -3.41 -6.76
CA TYR A 77 -10.52 -4.66 -6.79
C TYR A 77 -11.92 -4.47 -7.37
N LEU A 78 -12.61 -3.40 -6.99
CA LEU A 78 -13.91 -3.06 -7.59
C LEU A 78 -13.82 -2.89 -9.10
N LYS A 79 -12.76 -2.23 -9.60
CA LYS A 79 -12.55 -2.06 -11.04
C LYS A 79 -12.29 -3.39 -11.76
N VAL A 80 -11.47 -4.26 -11.18
CA VAL A 80 -11.20 -5.59 -11.75
C VAL A 80 -12.49 -6.41 -11.84
N LEU A 81 -13.32 -6.37 -10.80
CA LEU A 81 -14.60 -7.07 -10.76
C LEU A 81 -15.59 -6.55 -11.83
N ILE A 82 -15.71 -5.24 -11.97
CA ILE A 82 -16.62 -4.60 -12.93
C ILE A 82 -16.18 -4.86 -14.37
N LEU A 83 -14.89 -4.73 -14.66
CA LEU A 83 -14.38 -4.78 -16.03
C LEU A 83 -14.30 -6.20 -16.59
N LYS A 84 -14.34 -7.25 -15.73
CA LYS A 84 -14.26 -8.70 -16.08
C LYS A 84 -13.11 -9.11 -17.02
N THR A 85 -12.28 -8.17 -17.45
CA THR A 85 -11.05 -8.43 -18.21
C THR A 85 -9.97 -8.80 -17.21
N HIS A 86 -9.82 -10.10 -16.94
CA HIS A 86 -8.67 -10.69 -16.24
C HIS A 86 -7.32 -10.44 -16.96
N HIS A 87 -7.35 -9.75 -18.11
CA HIS A 87 -6.22 -9.43 -18.98
C HIS A 87 -5.92 -7.93 -19.13
N LEU A 88 -6.26 -7.08 -18.16
CA LEU A 88 -5.41 -5.91 -17.95
C LEU A 88 -4.22 -6.35 -17.12
N SER A 89 -3.16 -6.69 -17.85
CA SER A 89 -1.79 -6.78 -17.36
C SER A 89 -1.60 -5.88 -16.14
N TYR A 90 -1.28 -6.50 -15.01
CA TYR A 90 -0.32 -5.91 -14.09
C TYR A 90 -0.65 -4.46 -13.67
N TYR A 91 -1.86 -4.19 -13.16
CA TYR A 91 -2.05 -2.99 -12.34
C TYR A 91 -1.46 -3.21 -10.92
N GLY A 92 -0.21 -3.70 -10.87
CA GLY A 92 0.69 -3.71 -9.70
C GLY A 92 1.05 -2.30 -9.21
N VAL A 93 0.48 -1.27 -9.84
CA VAL A 93 0.46 0.14 -9.46
C VAL A 93 0.15 0.32 -7.97
N GLY A 94 -0.63 -0.55 -7.32
CA GLY A 94 -0.85 -0.47 -5.87
C GLY A 94 0.34 -0.92 -5.00
N ALA A 95 0.89 -2.11 -5.27
CA ALA A 95 1.90 -2.73 -4.41
C ALA A 95 3.31 -2.17 -4.65
N THR A 96 3.68 -1.88 -5.90
CA THR A 96 5.03 -1.40 -6.22
C THR A 96 5.24 0.06 -5.82
N GLU A 97 4.25 0.93 -6.08
CA GLU A 97 4.31 2.36 -5.71
C GLU A 97 4.36 2.52 -4.19
N LEU A 98 3.68 1.65 -3.45
CA LEU A 98 3.69 1.66 -2.00
C LEU A 98 5.00 1.13 -1.42
N ARG A 99 5.57 0.04 -1.96
CA ARG A 99 6.92 -0.41 -1.57
C ARG A 99 7.93 0.73 -1.80
N LEU A 100 7.83 1.46 -2.91
CA LEU A 100 8.65 2.63 -3.18
C LEU A 100 8.40 3.76 -2.17
N MET A 101 7.15 4.02 -1.78
CA MET A 101 6.83 5.03 -0.76
C MET A 101 7.40 4.66 0.62
N VAL A 102 7.30 3.40 1.03
CA VAL A 102 7.88 2.91 2.30
C VAL A 102 9.41 2.97 2.25
N ILE A 103 10.04 2.56 1.15
CA ILE A 103 11.49 2.67 0.96
C ILE A 103 11.92 4.13 1.00
N ALA A 104 11.24 5.02 0.28
CA ALA A 104 11.53 6.45 0.27
C ALA A 104 11.40 7.06 1.67
N TRP A 105 10.35 6.73 2.41
CA TRP A 105 10.17 7.16 3.80
C TRP A 105 11.28 6.63 4.72
N THR A 106 11.66 5.36 4.56
CA THR A 106 12.72 4.73 5.36
C THR A 106 14.08 5.38 5.09
N LEU A 107 14.39 5.71 3.83
CA LEU A 107 15.60 6.44 3.45
C LEU A 107 15.60 7.87 4.00
N PHE A 108 14.45 8.55 3.95
CA PHE A 108 14.28 9.88 4.54
C PHE A 108 14.50 9.83 6.06
N ALA A 109 13.88 8.88 6.76
CA ALA A 109 14.06 8.70 8.20
C ALA A 109 15.51 8.37 8.59
N LEU A 110 16.24 7.63 7.75
CA LEU A 110 17.65 7.30 7.97
C LEU A 110 18.58 8.52 7.84
N TRP A 111 18.25 9.46 6.95
CA TRP A 111 19.07 10.66 6.71
C TRP A 111 18.87 11.75 7.76
N PHE A 112 17.63 11.96 8.21
CA PHE A 112 17.30 13.03 9.15
C PHE A 112 17.21 12.58 10.62
N GLY A 113 17.19 11.27 10.87
CA GLY A 113 17.17 10.69 12.22
C GLY A 113 15.87 10.91 13.01
N PRO A 114 15.77 10.36 14.23
CA PRO A 114 14.56 10.43 15.06
C PRO A 114 14.23 11.85 15.56
N ALA A 115 15.19 12.78 15.47
CA ALA A 115 15.06 14.15 15.97
C ALA A 115 13.89 14.92 15.33
N LEU A 116 13.52 14.60 14.07
CA LEU A 116 12.35 15.18 13.40
C LEU A 116 11.01 14.83 14.06
N ILE A 117 10.94 13.71 14.78
CA ILE A 117 9.70 13.25 15.41
C ILE A 117 9.45 13.98 16.73
N GLU A 118 10.52 14.44 17.40
CA GLU A 118 10.45 15.18 18.66
C GLU A 118 10.24 16.69 18.48
N THR A 119 10.50 17.24 17.28
CA THR A 119 10.22 18.64 16.99
C THR A 119 8.73 18.94 17.06
N ARG A 120 8.32 19.62 18.14
CA ARG A 120 6.97 20.13 18.35
C ARG A 120 6.95 21.62 18.04
N PHE A 121 5.91 22.06 17.33
CA PHE A 121 5.65 23.49 17.13
C PHE A 121 4.25 23.80 17.64
N MET A 122 4.14 24.62 18.69
CA MET A 122 2.87 25.07 19.28
C MET A 122 1.87 23.95 19.64
N GLY A 123 2.35 22.78 20.08
CA GLY A 123 1.51 21.66 20.52
C GLY A 123 1.64 20.40 19.66
N PRO A 124 1.18 20.38 18.39
CA PRO A 124 1.29 19.22 17.52
C PRO A 124 2.72 18.99 17.03
N ARG A 125 3.02 17.73 16.66
CA ARG A 125 4.28 17.37 16.02
C ARG A 125 4.21 17.89 14.58
N ILE A 126 5.28 18.56 14.12
CA ILE A 126 5.34 19.09 12.76
C ILE A 126 5.13 17.96 11.74
N ILE A 127 5.71 16.79 12.02
CA ILE A 127 5.62 15.61 11.17
C ILE A 127 4.18 15.13 10.99
N ASP A 128 3.35 15.13 12.03
CA ASP A 128 1.96 14.68 11.95
C ASP A 128 1.12 15.64 11.09
N THR A 129 1.40 16.93 11.18
CA THR A 129 0.72 17.96 10.37
C THR A 129 1.11 17.82 8.90
N THR A 130 2.40 17.66 8.60
CA THR A 130 2.88 17.44 7.22
C THR A 130 2.30 16.17 6.62
N ILE A 131 2.29 15.05 7.37
CA ILE A 131 1.71 13.79 6.91
C ILE A 131 0.21 13.97 6.64
N PHE A 132 -0.52 14.66 7.52
CA PHE A 132 -1.94 14.89 7.34
C PHE A 132 -2.25 15.74 6.09
N ILE A 133 -1.45 16.77 5.82
CA ILE A 133 -1.58 17.60 4.60
C ILE A 133 -1.34 16.76 3.35
N LEU A 134 -0.24 16.00 3.31
CA LEU A 134 0.09 15.13 2.18
C LEU A 134 -0.99 14.07 1.95
N TRP A 135 -1.45 13.42 3.03
CA TRP A 135 -2.53 12.45 2.98
C TRP A 135 -3.82 13.07 2.42
N SER A 136 -4.16 14.29 2.85
CA SER A 136 -5.37 15.00 2.39
C SER A 136 -5.30 15.33 0.90
N LEU A 137 -4.12 15.72 0.39
CA LEU A 137 -3.90 15.95 -1.04
C LEU A 137 -4.09 14.67 -1.86
N VAL A 138 -3.50 13.56 -1.41
CA VAL A 138 -3.66 12.26 -2.05
C VAL A 138 -5.11 11.79 -1.99
N PHE A 139 -5.80 12.01 -0.86
CA PHE A 139 -7.20 11.68 -0.71
C PHE A 139 -8.08 12.46 -1.69
N ALA A 140 -7.84 13.76 -1.85
CA ALA A 140 -8.55 14.57 -2.83
C ALA A 140 -8.30 14.08 -4.26
N ALA A 141 -7.04 13.76 -4.61
CA ALA A 141 -6.71 13.19 -5.91
C ALA A 141 -7.40 11.83 -6.14
N PHE A 142 -7.48 10.99 -5.10
CA PHE A 142 -8.22 9.74 -5.13
C PHE A 142 -9.72 9.97 -5.39
N LEU A 143 -10.36 10.93 -4.72
CA LEU A 143 -11.77 11.27 -4.98
C LEU A 143 -12.01 11.71 -6.43
N VAL A 144 -11.12 12.54 -6.97
CA VAL A 144 -11.18 12.96 -8.38
C VAL A 144 -11.04 11.76 -9.31
N LYS A 145 -10.11 10.84 -9.02
CA LYS A 145 -9.91 9.60 -9.79
C LYS A 145 -11.14 8.72 -9.76
N VAL A 146 -11.74 8.48 -8.58
CA VAL A 146 -12.99 7.72 -8.43
C VAL A 146 -14.09 8.34 -9.28
N TRP A 147 -14.28 9.65 -9.18
CA TRP A 147 -15.32 10.35 -9.93
C TRP A 147 -15.11 10.29 -11.44
N SER A 148 -13.87 10.44 -11.91
CA SER A 148 -13.51 10.30 -13.32
C SER A 148 -13.78 8.89 -13.84
N ASP A 149 -13.40 7.87 -13.08
CA ASP A 149 -13.59 6.46 -13.44
C ASP A 149 -15.07 6.08 -13.41
N VAL A 150 -15.85 6.54 -12.43
CA VAL A 150 -17.31 6.32 -12.38
C VAL A 150 -18.00 6.91 -13.61
N ARG A 151 -17.63 8.14 -14.01
CA ARG A 151 -18.16 8.75 -15.24
C ARG A 151 -17.79 7.96 -16.49
N ARG A 152 -16.57 7.41 -16.53
CA ARG A 152 -16.08 6.61 -17.64
C ARG A 152 -16.75 5.24 -17.74
N PHE A 153 -17.06 4.60 -16.61
CA PHE A 153 -17.67 3.27 -16.56
C PHE A 153 -19.19 3.28 -16.51
N ARG A 154 -19.83 4.43 -16.27
CA ARG A 154 -21.28 4.60 -16.35
C ARG A 154 -21.95 3.90 -17.56
N PRO A 155 -21.48 4.07 -18.81
CA PRO A 155 -22.11 3.40 -19.96
C PRO A 155 -21.94 1.87 -19.99
N ILE A 156 -21.01 1.31 -19.20
CA ILE A 156 -20.78 -0.13 -19.05
C ILE A 156 -21.65 -0.68 -17.91
N LEU A 157 -21.87 0.12 -16.86
CA LEU A 157 -22.65 -0.25 -15.67
C LEU A 157 -24.17 -0.16 -15.89
N ASP A 158 -24.62 0.71 -16.79
CA ASP A 158 -26.04 0.94 -17.10
C ASP A 158 -26.59 -0.06 -18.17
N GLN A 159 -25.83 -1.11 -18.53
CA GLN A 159 -26.24 -2.22 -19.42
C GLN A 159 -26.69 -3.44 -18.60
#